data_AF-D1JG33-F1
#
_entry.id   AF-D1JG33-F1
#
_cell.length_a   1.000
_cell.length_b   1.000
_cell.length_c   1.000
_cell.angle_alpha   90.00
_cell.angle_beta   90.00
_cell.angle_gamma   90.00
#
_symmetry.space_group_name_H-M   'P 1'
#
loop_
_entity.id
_entity.type
_entity.pdbx_description
1 polymer ?
#
loop_
_entity_poly.entity_id
_entity_poly.type
_entity_poly.pdbx_seq_one_letter_code
_entity_poly.pdbx_strand_id
1 'polypeptide(L)'
;MGKYDLVVPCGDYCGGCGQYNGLIIETAKQMSEFASLYGFKFQSEGAFDFEQFVKGLEWFIENAKCPGCREGGGPPWCEVRKCCFEIHLRKVAALKP
;
A
#
# COMPACT_ATOMS: atom_id res chain seq x y z
N MET A 1 12.82 4.96 16.54
CA MET A 1 11.61 4.11 16.69
C MET A 1 11.94 2.97 17.64
N GLY A 2 11.10 2.77 18.64
CA GLY A 2 11.13 1.62 19.54
C GLY A 2 10.56 0.36 18.87
N LYS A 3 10.89 -0.80 19.44
CA LYS A 3 10.57 -2.15 18.93
C LYS A 3 9.09 -2.40 18.62
N TYR A 4 8.17 -1.60 19.16
CA TYR A 4 6.72 -1.81 19.07
C TYR A 4 5.96 -0.64 18.42
N ASP A 5 6.66 0.35 17.86
CA ASP A 5 6.01 1.54 17.29
C ASP A 5 5.14 1.22 16.08
N LEU A 6 5.47 0.14 15.35
CA LEU A 6 4.76 -0.32 14.16
C LEU A 6 3.72 -1.41 14.46
N VAL A 7 3.60 -1.87 15.71
CA VAL A 7 2.50 -2.77 16.10
C VAL A 7 1.22 -1.96 16.16
N VAL A 8 0.17 -2.31 15.43
CA VAL A 8 -1.08 -1.55 15.35
C VAL A 8 -2.13 -2.09 16.32
N PRO A 9 -3.24 -1.38 16.59
CA PRO A 9 -4.20 -1.76 17.63
C PRO A 9 -4.83 -3.16 17.48
N CYS A 10 -4.91 -3.71 16.26
CA CYS A 10 -5.35 -5.09 16.02
C CYS A 10 -4.27 -6.15 16.33
N GLY A 11 -3.05 -5.75 16.66
CA GLY A 11 -1.91 -6.64 16.87
C GLY A 11 -1.04 -6.87 15.62
N ASP A 12 -1.47 -6.41 14.45
CA ASP A 12 -0.66 -6.49 13.23
C ASP A 12 0.60 -5.62 13.31
N TYR A 13 1.54 -5.83 12.39
CA TYR A 13 2.80 -5.13 12.33
C TYR A 13 2.99 -4.44 10.97
N CYS A 14 2.89 -3.11 10.94
CA CYS A 14 3.04 -2.32 9.71
C CYS A 14 4.40 -2.55 9.03
N GLY A 15 5.47 -2.83 9.77
CA GLY A 15 6.78 -3.12 9.17
C GLY A 15 6.79 -4.37 8.27
N GLY A 16 5.86 -5.31 8.48
CA GLY A 16 5.66 -6.47 7.62
C GLY A 16 4.62 -6.27 6.51
N CYS A 17 3.89 -5.16 6.52
CA CYS A 17 2.87 -4.86 5.51
C CYS A 17 3.54 -4.33 4.23
N GLY A 18 3.30 -5.03 3.11
CA GLY A 18 3.89 -4.70 1.80
C GLY A 18 3.56 -3.29 1.29
N GLN A 19 2.44 -2.70 1.74
CA GLN A 19 2.06 -1.35 1.37
C GLN A 19 2.79 -0.29 2.20
N TYR A 20 2.95 -0.53 3.51
CA TYR A 20 3.64 0.40 4.41
C TYR A 20 5.16 0.38 4.18
N ASN A 21 5.74 -0.81 4.02
CA ASN A 21 7.19 -0.95 3.86
C ASN A 21 7.69 -0.63 2.44
N GLY A 22 6.80 -0.26 1.52
CA GLY A 22 7.12 0.12 0.15
C GLY A 22 7.35 -1.05 -0.81
N LEU A 23 7.23 -2.30 -0.37
CA LEU A 23 7.45 -3.48 -1.23
C LEU A 23 6.55 -3.45 -2.47
N ILE A 24 5.27 -3.06 -2.35
CA ILE A 24 4.36 -2.95 -3.50
C ILE A 24 4.90 -1.94 -4.53
N ILE A 25 5.39 -0.79 -4.07
CA ILE A 25 5.94 0.25 -4.95
C ILE A 25 7.19 -0.27 -5.66
N GLU A 26 8.10 -0.91 -4.92
CA GLU A 26 9.34 -1.44 -5.50
C GLU A 26 9.06 -2.59 -6.50
N THR A 27 8.12 -3.48 -6.19
CA THR A 27 7.68 -4.52 -7.12
C THR A 27 7.04 -3.92 -8.38
N ALA A 28 6.22 -2.88 -8.25
CA ALA A 28 5.61 -2.22 -9.41
C ALA A 28 6.66 -1.56 -10.31
N LYS A 29 7.68 -0.89 -9.73
CA LYS A 29 8.81 -0.33 -10.49
C LYS A 29 9.58 -1.42 -11.24
N GLN A 30 9.95 -2.50 -10.55
CA GLN A 30 10.69 -3.61 -11.16
C GLN A 30 9.91 -4.25 -12.31
N MET A 31 8.61 -4.49 -12.11
CA MET A 31 7.76 -5.05 -13.17
C MET A 31 7.62 -4.10 -14.35
N SER A 32 7.52 -2.79 -14.10
CA SER A 32 7.46 -1.78 -15.17
C SER A 32 8.75 -1.77 -16.00
N GLU A 33 9.90 -1.87 -15.34
CA GLU A 33 11.20 -1.99 -16.00
C GLU A 33 11.26 -3.26 -16.86
N PHE A 34 10.90 -4.42 -16.31
CA PHE A 34 10.87 -5.67 -17.07
C PHE A 34 9.89 -5.65 -18.25
N ALA A 35 8.72 -5.04 -18.08
CA ALA A 35 7.74 -4.85 -19.15
C ALA A 35 8.33 -4.10 -20.34
N SER A 36 9.16 -3.09 -20.09
CA SER A 36 9.85 -2.33 -21.14
C SER A 36 11.04 -3.05 -21.76
N LEU A 37 11.85 -3.77 -20.96
CA LEU A 37 13.11 -4.37 -21.39
C LEU A 37 12.94 -5.65 -22.21
N TYR A 38 11.95 -6.48 -21.87
CA TYR A 38 11.82 -7.83 -22.44
C TYR A 38 10.83 -7.95 -23.61
N GLY A 39 10.32 -6.82 -24.13
CA GLY A 39 9.43 -6.82 -25.28
C GLY A 39 8.07 -7.47 -25.00
N PHE A 40 7.61 -7.46 -23.74
CA PHE A 40 6.36 -8.11 -23.36
C PHE A 40 5.15 -7.58 -24.10
N LYS A 41 5.15 -6.33 -24.57
CA LYS A 41 4.11 -5.78 -25.44
C LYS A 41 3.80 -6.66 -26.65
N PHE A 42 4.84 -7.17 -27.32
CA PHE A 42 4.68 -8.05 -28.48
C PHE A 42 4.26 -9.46 -28.04
N GLN A 43 4.87 -9.97 -26.97
CA GLN A 43 4.59 -11.32 -26.48
C GLN A 43 3.18 -11.48 -25.89
N SER A 44 2.59 -10.39 -25.40
CA SER A 44 1.25 -10.36 -24.82
C SER A 44 0.15 -9.99 -25.81
N GLU A 45 0.47 -9.85 -27.10
CA GLU A 45 -0.51 -9.44 -28.11
C GLU A 45 -1.71 -10.40 -28.14
N GLY A 46 -2.93 -9.83 -27.99
CA GLY A 46 -4.17 -10.59 -27.93
C GLY A 46 -4.48 -11.25 -26.58
N ALA A 47 -3.56 -11.23 -25.60
CA ALA A 47 -3.79 -11.79 -24.26
C ALA A 47 -4.42 -10.78 -23.29
N PHE A 48 -3.94 -9.53 -23.30
CA PHE A 48 -4.47 -8.43 -22.51
C PHE A 48 -4.05 -7.07 -23.09
N ASP A 49 -4.65 -5.99 -22.58
CA ASP A 49 -4.26 -4.62 -22.92
C ASP A 49 -2.96 -4.24 -22.18
N PHE A 50 -1.84 -4.32 -22.90
CA PHE A 50 -0.51 -4.09 -22.34
C PHE A 50 -0.34 -2.65 -21.84
N GLU A 51 -0.87 -1.68 -22.58
CA GLU A 51 -0.82 -0.26 -22.23
C GLU A 51 -1.59 0.02 -20.93
N GLN A 52 -2.76 -0.60 -20.74
CA GLN A 52 -3.51 -0.49 -19.48
C GLN A 52 -2.79 -1.19 -18.32
N PHE A 53 -2.10 -2.30 -18.59
CA PHE A 53 -1.27 -2.95 -17.58
C PHE A 53 -0.15 -2.03 -17.07
N VAL A 54 0.60 -1.39 -17.98
CA VAL A 54 1.67 -0.44 -17.60
C VAL A 54 1.10 0.74 -16.81
N LYS A 55 -0.03 1.32 -17.24
CA LYS A 55 -0.72 2.39 -16.48
C LYS A 55 -1.13 1.94 -15.07
N GLY A 56 -1.53 0.68 -14.93
CA GLY A 56 -1.82 0.08 -13.63
C GLY A 56 -0.59 0.05 -12.71
N LEU A 57 0.58 -0.31 -13.25
CA LEU A 57 1.84 -0.28 -12.50
C LEU A 57 2.23 1.15 -12.09
N GLU A 58 2.13 2.12 -13.00
CA GLU A 58 2.36 3.54 -12.71
C GLU A 58 1.45 4.04 -11.57
N TRP A 59 0.17 3.66 -11.60
CA TRP A 59 -0.76 4.00 -10.52
C TRP A 59 -0.28 3.47 -9.17
N PHE A 60 0.20 2.22 -9.08
CA PHE A 60 0.75 1.69 -7.83
C PHE A 60 2.00 2.44 -7.36
N ILE A 61 2.90 2.78 -8.28
CA ILE A 61 4.13 3.53 -7.96
C ILE A 61 3.79 4.89 -7.32
N GLU A 62 2.78 5.56 -7.83
CA GLU A 62 2.36 6.89 -7.36
C GLU A 62 1.49 6.84 -6.10
N ASN A 63 0.57 5.87 -6.01
CA ASN A 63 -0.55 5.91 -5.07
C ASN A 63 -0.48 4.86 -3.95
N ALA A 64 0.38 3.84 -4.04
CA ALA A 64 0.41 2.76 -3.06
C ALA A 64 1.07 3.13 -1.71
N LYS A 65 1.46 4.39 -1.49
CA LYS A 65 2.03 4.82 -0.20
C LYS A 65 0.98 4.72 0.90
N CYS A 66 1.36 4.13 2.04
CA CYS A 66 0.49 4.03 3.21
C CYS A 66 1.17 4.69 4.43
N PRO A 67 0.50 5.62 5.13
CA PRO A 67 1.06 6.27 6.32
C PRO A 67 1.12 5.31 7.54
N GLY A 68 0.44 4.16 7.47
CA GLY A 68 0.33 3.17 8.55
C GLY A 68 -0.97 3.33 9.34
N CYS A 69 -1.47 2.26 9.95
CA CYS A 69 -2.82 2.25 10.55
C CYS A 69 -2.96 3.20 11.75
N ARG A 70 -1.86 3.48 12.47
CA ARG A 70 -1.83 4.47 13.56
C ARG A 70 -1.86 5.92 13.03
N GLU A 71 -1.42 6.15 11.81
CA GLU A 71 -1.42 7.47 11.17
C GLU A 71 -2.62 7.64 10.23
N GLY A 72 -3.70 6.87 10.48
CA GLY A 72 -4.95 6.97 9.73
C GLY A 72 -5.01 6.21 8.41
N GLY A 73 -3.98 5.43 8.09
CA GLY A 73 -4.01 4.44 7.01
C GLY A 73 -4.91 3.23 7.33
N GLY A 74 -4.76 2.18 6.53
CA GLY A 74 -5.63 1.01 6.59
C GLY A 74 -6.97 1.24 5.89
N PRO A 75 -7.77 0.16 5.69
CA PRO A 75 -9.00 0.28 4.92
C PRO A 75 -10.08 1.10 5.67
N PRO A 76 -10.91 1.86 4.95
CA PRO A 76 -11.92 2.72 5.56
C PRO A 76 -12.99 1.95 6.35
N TRP A 77 -13.22 0.69 5.98
CA TRP A 77 -14.19 -0.21 6.61
C TRP A 77 -13.64 -0.96 7.84
N CYS A 78 -12.39 -0.75 8.27
CA CYS A 78 -11.79 -1.45 9.41
C CYS A 78 -12.50 -1.10 10.74
N GLU A 79 -13.15 -2.08 11.38
CA GLU A 79 -13.84 -1.89 12.66
C GLU A 79 -12.88 -1.55 13.82
N VAL A 80 -11.66 -2.09 13.81
CA VAL A 80 -10.65 -1.74 14.83
C VAL A 80 -10.23 -0.28 14.71
N ARG A 81 -10.12 0.24 13.47
CA ARG A 81 -9.85 1.65 13.21
C ARG A 81 -10.99 2.52 13.72
N LYS A 82 -12.25 2.18 13.43
CA LYS A 82 -13.44 2.87 13.94
C LYS A 82 -13.47 2.89 15.47
N CYS A 83 -13.27 1.74 16.10
CA CYS A 83 -13.19 1.63 17.56
C CYS A 83 -12.12 2.57 18.12
N CYS A 84 -10.90 2.57 17.58
CA CYS A 84 -9.83 3.45 18.06
C CYS A 84 -10.17 4.94 17.99
N PHE A 85 -10.97 5.37 17.00
CA PHE A 85 -11.48 6.73 16.91
C PHE A 85 -12.54 7.01 18.00
N GLU A 86 -13.50 6.10 18.17
CA GLU A 86 -14.60 6.24 19.15
C GLU A 86 -14.09 6.32 20.60
N ILE A 87 -13.13 5.47 20.97
CA ILE A 87 -12.59 5.41 22.34
C ILE A 87 -11.40 6.36 22.58
N HIS A 88 -11.10 7.26 21.62
CA HIS A 88 -10.04 8.29 21.71
C HIS A 88 -8.69 7.73 22.16
N LEU A 89 -8.28 6.58 21.62
CA LEU A 89 -6.96 6.04 21.90
C LEU A 89 -5.90 7.00 21.34
N ARG A 90 -5.15 7.64 22.25
CA ARG A 90 -4.13 8.69 22.06
C ARG A 90 -3.01 8.44 21.02
N LYS A 91 -3.04 7.35 20.26
CA LYS A 91 -2.02 6.96 19.27
C LYS A 91 -2.56 6.63 17.88
N VAL A 92 -3.86 6.71 17.63
CA VAL A 92 -4.37 6.80 16.26
C VAL A 92 -4.55 8.29 16.00
N ALA A 93 -3.69 8.85 15.15
CA ALA A 93 -3.60 10.28 14.91
C ALA A 93 -5.01 10.87 14.79
N ALA A 94 -5.24 11.91 15.58
CA ALA A 94 -6.42 12.74 15.56
C ALA A 94 -6.56 13.38 14.16
N LEU A 95 -7.07 12.60 13.22
CA LEU A 95 -7.55 13.11 11.95
C LEU A 95 -8.88 13.78 12.25
N LYS A 96 -8.83 15.10 12.29
CA LYS A 96 -10.02 15.96 12.30
C LYS A 96 -11.01 15.49 11.23
N PRO A 97 -12.32 15.64 11.50
CA PRO A 97 -13.37 15.41 10.49
C PRO A 97 -13.15 16.26 9.25
#